data_AF-A0A7C3WC00-F1
#
_entry.id   AF-A0A7C3WC00-F1
#
_cell.length_a   1.000
_cell.length_b   1.000
_cell.length_c   1.000
_cell.angle_alpha   90.00
_cell.angle_beta   90.00
_cell.angle_gamma   90.00
#
_symmetry.space_group_name_H-M   'P 1'
#
loop_
_entity.id
_entity.type
_entity.pdbx_description
1 polymer ?
#
loop_
_entity_poly.entity_id
_entity_poly.type
_entity_poly.pdbx_seq_one_letter_code
_entity_poly.pdbx_strand_id
1 'polypeptide(L)'
;GVAVAKVWGAEIGLVAFAVNFLRELLAFCLIPLLAKFSRLAAIALCGATAADTTLPVIAKSTDPKGALVGLISGGLITALVPLTIALLSWLAK
;
A
#
# COMPACT_ATOMS: atom_id res chain seq x y z
N GLY A 1 -4.02 8.40 -5.97
CA GLY A 1 -5.22 9.03 -6.55
C GLY A 1 -5.10 10.53 -6.54
N VAL A 2 -5.68 11.21 -5.54
CA VAL A 2 -5.79 12.68 -5.49
C VAL A 2 -4.44 13.41 -5.60
N ALA A 3 -3.42 12.97 -4.87
CA ALA A 3 -2.09 13.60 -4.94
C ALA A 3 -1.48 13.52 -6.34
N VAL A 4 -1.66 12.40 -7.05
CA VAL A 4 -1.23 12.21 -8.44
C VAL A 4 -2.07 13.09 -9.37
N ALA A 5 -3.38 13.16 -9.15
CA ALA A 5 -4.30 13.98 -9.96
C ALA A 5 -3.92 15.47 -9.96
N LYS A 6 -3.45 15.99 -8.83
CA LYS A 6 -3.01 17.39 -8.69
C LYS A 6 -1.79 17.73 -9.54
N VAL A 7 -0.95 16.75 -9.87
CA VAL A 7 0.31 16.96 -10.59
C VAL A 7 0.15 16.61 -12.07
N TRP A 8 -0.49 15.48 -12.39
CA TRP A 8 -0.56 14.95 -13.76
C TRP A 8 -1.99 14.87 -14.34
N GLY A 9 -2.96 15.51 -13.69
CA GLY A 9 -4.34 15.59 -14.19
C GLY A 9 -5.25 14.45 -13.73
N ALA A 10 -6.56 14.65 -13.92
CA ALA A 10 -7.60 13.78 -13.38
C ALA A 10 -7.56 12.34 -13.91
N GLU A 11 -7.22 12.15 -15.19
CA GLU A 11 -7.17 10.85 -15.85
C GLU A 11 -6.11 9.93 -15.21
N ILE A 12 -4.87 10.42 -15.07
CA ILE A 12 -3.77 9.69 -14.42
C ILE A 12 -4.08 9.49 -12.93
N GLY A 13 -4.70 10.49 -12.29
CA GLY A 13 -5.19 10.39 -10.92
C GLY A 13 -6.18 9.24 -10.70
N LEU A 14 -7.11 9.05 -11.65
CA LEU A 14 -8.10 7.98 -11.64
C LEU A 14 -7.44 6.61 -11.81
N VAL A 15 -6.52 6.45 -12.76
CA VAL A 15 -5.77 5.21 -12.94
C VAL A 15 -5.00 4.86 -11.66
N ALA A 16 -4.30 5.82 -11.07
CA ALA A 16 -3.56 5.61 -9.82
C ALA A 16 -4.48 5.22 -8.64
N PHE A 17 -5.70 5.78 -8.59
CA PHE A 17 -6.70 5.36 -7.60
C PHE A 17 -7.21 3.95 -7.87
N ALA A 18 -7.60 3.64 -9.11
CA ALA A 18 -8.15 2.35 -9.50
C ALA A 18 -7.14 1.20 -9.28
N VAL A 19 -5.88 1.39 -9.64
CA VAL A 19 -4.82 0.40 -9.39
C VAL A 19 -4.59 0.21 -7.89
N ASN A 20 -4.56 1.29 -7.10
CA ASN A 20 -4.44 1.20 -5.64
C ASN A 20 -5.59 0.38 -5.04
N PHE A 21 -6.82 0.70 -5.44
CA PHE A 21 -8.04 0.05 -4.98
C PHE A 21 -8.09 -1.42 -5.37
N LEU A 22 -7.77 -1.76 -6.62
CA LEU A 22 -7.74 -3.15 -7.07
C LEU A 22 -6.68 -3.97 -6.31
N ARG A 23 -5.47 -3.43 -6.14
CA ARG A 23 -4.41 -4.08 -5.35
C ARG A 23 -4.85 -4.30 -3.91
N GLU A 24 -5.58 -3.35 -3.32
CA GLU A 24 -6.11 -3.47 -1.96
C GLU A 24 -7.17 -4.57 -1.85
N LEU A 25 -8.13 -4.66 -2.79
CA LEU A 25 -9.10 -5.76 -2.87
C LEU A 25 -8.41 -7.12 -3.00
N LEU A 26 -7.40 -7.22 -3.86
CA LEU A 26 -6.60 -8.45 -4.01
C LEU A 26 -5.85 -8.78 -2.72
N ALA A 27 -5.29 -7.78 -2.02
CA ALA A 27 -4.61 -7.99 -0.75
C ALA A 27 -5.54 -8.61 0.30
N PHE A 28 -6.78 -8.13 0.45
CA PHE A 28 -7.77 -8.71 1.36
C PHE A 28 -7.97 -10.22 1.12
N CYS A 29 -8.02 -10.65 -0.14
CA CYS A 29 -8.17 -12.07 -0.49
C CYS A 29 -6.87 -12.86 -0.30
N LEU A 30 -5.71 -12.27 -0.59
CA LEU A 30 -4.43 -12.97 -0.66
C LEU A 30 -3.66 -13.01 0.67
N ILE A 31 -3.84 -12.04 1.59
CA ILE A 31 -3.13 -12.02 2.89
C ILE A 31 -3.28 -13.35 3.65
N PRO A 32 -4.48 -13.94 3.82
CA PRO A 32 -4.63 -15.19 4.56
C PRO A 32 -3.97 -16.39 3.88
N LEU A 33 -3.81 -16.34 2.55
CA LEU A 33 -3.16 -17.39 1.78
C LEU A 33 -1.63 -17.24 1.85
N LEU A 34 -1.13 -16.05 1.59
CA LEU A 34 0.30 -15.75 1.58
C LEU A 34 0.93 -15.86 2.96
N ALA A 35 0.20 -15.51 4.03
CA ALA A 35 0.72 -15.58 5.39
C ALA A 35 1.08 -17.02 5.83
N LYS A 36 0.50 -18.04 5.18
CA LYS A 36 0.86 -19.45 5.40
C LYS A 36 2.23 -19.81 4.85
N PHE A 37 2.67 -19.10 3.80
CA PHE A 37 3.98 -19.33 3.15
C PHE A 37 5.04 -18.35 3.65
N SER A 38 4.69 -17.06 3.72
CA SER A 38 5.57 -16.00 4.22
C SER A 38 4.74 -14.82 4.74
N ARG A 39 4.88 -14.55 6.04
CA ARG A 39 4.24 -13.41 6.70
C ARG A 39 4.74 -12.08 6.12
N LEU A 40 6.03 -11.99 5.80
CA LEU A 40 6.62 -10.79 5.20
C LEU A 40 6.07 -10.54 3.79
N ALA A 41 5.85 -11.59 3.00
CA ALA A 41 5.24 -11.45 1.67
C ALA A 41 3.79 -10.95 1.76
N ALA A 42 3.02 -11.47 2.72
CA ALA A 42 1.66 -11.01 2.97
C ALA A 42 1.60 -9.52 3.36
N ILE A 43 2.55 -9.06 4.19
CA ILE A 43 2.66 -7.64 4.58
C ILE A 43 3.11 -6.78 3.39
N ALA A 44 4.12 -7.21 2.65
CA ALA A 44 4.68 -6.45 1.53
C ALA A 44 3.66 -6.19 0.41
N LEU A 45 2.73 -7.13 0.16
CA LEU A 45 1.67 -6.99 -0.83
C LEU A 45 0.75 -5.77 -0.57
N CYS A 46 0.53 -5.42 0.70
CA CYS A 46 -0.44 -4.41 1.10
C CYS A 46 0.02 -2.98 0.76
N GLY A 47 1.32 -2.73 0.73
CA GLY A 47 1.86 -1.39 0.54
C GLY A 47 1.47 -0.44 1.68
N ALA A 48 1.08 0.80 1.36
CA ALA A 48 0.71 1.82 2.34
C ALA A 48 -0.47 1.39 3.24
N THR A 49 -1.39 0.59 2.70
CA THR A 49 -2.60 0.17 3.42
C THR A 49 -2.34 -0.87 4.51
N ALA A 50 -1.10 -1.36 4.62
CA ALA A 50 -0.63 -2.23 5.70
C ALA A 50 -0.78 -1.57 7.08
N ALA A 51 -0.79 -0.24 7.14
CA ALA A 51 -0.90 0.53 8.37
C ALA A 51 -2.34 0.86 8.79
N ASP A 52 -3.32 0.70 7.90
CA ASP A 52 -4.72 1.05 8.16
C ASP A 52 -5.71 -0.03 7.71
N THR A 53 -6.18 -0.03 6.47
CA THR A 53 -7.34 -0.80 6.02
C THR A 53 -7.06 -2.30 6.00
N THR A 54 -5.84 -2.73 5.70
CA THR A 54 -5.46 -4.16 5.67
C THR A 54 -4.87 -4.65 7.00
N LEU A 55 -4.56 -3.74 7.93
CA LEU A 55 -3.97 -4.07 9.22
C LEU A 55 -4.78 -5.12 10.02
N PRO A 56 -6.13 -5.06 10.11
CA PRO A 56 -6.90 -6.07 10.82
C PRO A 56 -6.74 -7.48 10.22
N VAL A 57 -6.57 -7.58 8.91
CA VAL A 57 -6.41 -8.86 8.20
C VAL A 57 -5.01 -9.41 8.37
N ILE A 58 -3.99 -8.54 8.34
CA ILE A 58 -2.62 -8.89 8.70
C ILE A 58 -2.58 -9.42 10.14
N ALA A 59 -3.18 -8.69 11.10
CA ALA A 59 -3.19 -9.08 12.51
C ALA A 59 -3.88 -10.43 12.74
N LYS A 60 -4.97 -10.70 12.01
CA LYS A 60 -5.68 -11.99 12.08
C LYS A 60 -4.93 -13.15 11.42
N SER A 61 -4.19 -12.87 10.35
CA SER A 61 -3.57 -13.91 9.50
C SER A 61 -2.09 -14.18 9.83
N THR A 62 -1.45 -13.30 10.61
CA THR A 62 -0.03 -13.41 10.98
C THR A 62 0.14 -13.59 12.49
N ASP A 63 0.81 -12.66 13.17
CA ASP A 63 1.07 -12.62 14.60
C ASP A 63 1.27 -11.16 15.05
N PRO A 64 1.30 -10.86 16.36
CA PRO A 64 1.43 -9.48 16.84
C PRO A 64 2.67 -8.75 16.30
N LYS A 65 3.79 -9.45 16.06
CA LYS A 65 4.97 -8.81 15.45
C LYS A 65 4.73 -8.52 13.98
N GLY A 66 4.06 -9.40 13.25
CA GLY A 66 3.64 -9.18 11.86
C GLY A 66 2.74 -7.94 11.71
N ALA A 67 1.78 -7.75 12.60
CA ALA A 67 0.94 -6.55 12.63
C ALA A 67 1.76 -5.27 12.86
N LEU A 68 2.72 -5.31 13.81
CA LEU A 68 3.61 -4.17 14.07
C LEU A 68 4.49 -3.84 12.85
N VAL A 69 5.03 -4.86 12.18
CA VAL A 69 5.80 -4.69 10.93
C VAL A 69 4.92 -4.06 9.84
N GLY A 70 3.67 -4.51 9.70
CA GLY A 70 2.70 -3.92 8.77
C GLY A 70 2.44 -2.44 9.05
N LEU A 71 2.21 -2.09 10.32
CA LEU A 71 2.01 -0.71 10.75
C LEU A 71 3.20 0.19 10.39
N ILE A 72 4.42 -0.24 10.73
CA ILE A 72 5.63 0.53 10.46
C ILE A 72 5.88 0.64 8.96
N SER A 73 5.79 -0.48 8.23
CA SER A 73 6.01 -0.50 6.78
C SER A 73 5.01 0.36 6.02
N GLY A 74 3.72 0.25 6.32
CA GLY A 74 2.68 1.06 5.68
C GLY A 74 2.85 2.54 6.00
N GLY A 75 3.18 2.86 7.26
CA GLY A 75 3.47 4.23 7.68
C GLY A 75 4.66 4.85 6.96
N LEU A 76 5.76 4.09 6.81
CA LEU A 76 6.94 4.52 6.05
C LEU A 76 6.60 4.78 4.58
N ILE A 77 5.84 3.89 3.94
CA ILE A 77 5.41 4.09 2.55
C ILE A 77 4.58 5.37 2.44
N THR A 78 3.61 5.59 3.34
CA THR A 78 2.80 6.81 3.36
C THR A 78 3.64 8.07 3.51
N ALA A 79 4.64 8.06 4.41
CA ALA A 79 5.56 9.18 4.58
C ALA A 79 6.42 9.45 3.34
N LEU A 80 6.74 8.42 2.55
CA LEU A 80 7.53 8.54 1.33
C LEU A 80 6.73 9.02 0.12
N VAL A 81 5.40 8.82 0.08
CA VAL A 81 4.56 9.17 -1.09
C VAL A 81 4.80 10.61 -1.61
N PRO A 82 4.80 11.67 -0.78
CA PRO A 82 5.03 13.04 -1.26
C PRO A 82 6.41 13.21 -1.90
N LEU A 83 7.45 12.60 -1.31
CA LEU A 83 8.81 12.64 -1.83
C LEU A 83 8.89 11.89 -3.17
N THR A 84 8.26 10.73 -3.28
CA THR A 84 8.23 9.94 -4.52
C THR A 84 7.52 10.71 -5.63
N ILE A 85 6.38 11.35 -5.34
CA ILE A 85 5.67 12.18 -6.31
C ILE A 85 6.54 13.36 -6.75
N ALA A 86 7.16 14.08 -5.82
CA ALA A 86 8.03 15.22 -6.15
C ALA A 86 9.21 14.80 -7.04
N LEU A 87 9.87 13.70 -6.69
CA LEU A 87 11.00 13.15 -7.46
C LEU A 87 10.59 12.76 -8.88
N LEU A 88 9.49 12.00 -9.03
CA LEU A 88 8.99 11.60 -10.35
C LEU A 88 8.53 12.80 -11.18
N SER A 89 7.93 13.80 -10.55
CA SER A 89 7.53 15.05 -11.23
C SER A 89 8.73 15.83 -11.74
N TRP A 90 9.83 15.82 -10.98
CA TRP A 90 11.08 16.47 -11.37
C TRP A 90 11.76 15.72 -12.53
N LEU A 91 11.77 14.38 -12.49
CA LEU A 91 12.35 13.54 -13.55
C LEU A 91 11.56 13.55 -14.87
N ALA A 92 10.25 13.80 -14.81
CA ALA A 92 9.38 13.81 -15.98
C ALA A 92 9.32 15.18 -16.70
N LYS A 93 10.06 16.18 -16.21
CA LYS A 93 10.30 17.45 -16.90
C LYS A 93 11.39 17.28 -17.95
#